data_AF-A0A7S0AI41-F1
#
_entry.id   AF-A0A7S0AI41-F1
#
_cell.length_a   1.000
_cell.length_b   1.000
_cell.length_c   1.000
_cell.angle_alpha   90.00
_cell.angle_beta   90.00
_cell.angle_gamma   90.00
#
_symmetry.space_group_name_H-M   'P 1'
#
loop_
_entity.id
_entity.type
_entity.pdbx_description
1 polymer ?
#
loop_
_entity_poly.entity_id
_entity_poly.type
_entity_poly.pdbx_seq_one_letter_code
_entity_poly.pdbx_strand_id
1 'polypeptide(L)'
;PRCGGTSLTQHFDVPAKVKAEKGRSWWGRIGMNYFFHRYHVLETANFPVKTKESVVALCLFVLGCAMLASGTAAQLAKLLVIASVILFAAPAFLFTAPFIGRITCIRRPYLYLVHYVLFQFMESIEWLTGTNKTGYMMHLTARKLLAYEYVTPHTMDAVCSMSIVRNPYSRMVSVYMYNRFGSGESFQHFVRSWYHLMRFYRESGETEEWFTPCHCIPQVDFTHFEGKQLVQSIVKQEELKFLKREEDLGLAVANDSSVKDLPDLVREALLGMPHTNSRFSNKKWFDYFD
;
A
#
# COMPACT_ATOMS: atom_id res chain seq x y z
N PRO A 1 12.98 -0.87 -10.15
CA PRO A 1 11.82 -0.02 -9.80
C PRO A 1 12.09 0.81 -8.55
N ARG A 2 11.69 2.09 -8.61
CA ARG A 2 11.74 3.00 -7.46
C ARG A 2 10.41 2.89 -6.70
N CYS A 3 9.28 3.14 -7.37
CA CYS A 3 7.93 2.92 -6.87
C CYS A 3 7.33 1.60 -7.41
N GLY A 4 6.36 0.99 -6.70
CA GLY A 4 5.57 -0.13 -7.23
C GLY A 4 4.69 -0.83 -6.20
N GLY A 5 3.81 -1.71 -6.69
CA GLY A 5 3.06 -2.63 -5.83
C GLY A 5 3.98 -3.61 -5.10
N THR A 6 3.45 -4.26 -4.06
CA THR A 6 4.17 -5.18 -3.17
C THR A 6 5.14 -6.12 -3.87
N SER A 7 4.75 -6.72 -5.01
CA SER A 7 5.58 -7.69 -5.74
C SER A 7 6.90 -7.08 -6.19
N LEU A 8 6.85 -5.87 -6.76
CA LEU A 8 8.05 -5.17 -7.25
C LEU A 8 8.91 -4.69 -6.09
N THR A 9 8.29 -4.17 -5.04
CA THR A 9 8.98 -3.72 -3.83
C THR A 9 9.79 -4.84 -3.19
N GLN A 10 9.22 -6.03 -3.10
CA GLN A 10 9.90 -7.23 -2.58
C GLN A 10 10.93 -7.78 -3.57
N HIS A 11 10.56 -7.93 -4.85
CA HIS A 11 11.42 -8.51 -5.88
C HIS A 11 12.74 -7.75 -6.06
N PHE A 12 12.71 -6.43 -5.90
CA PHE A 12 13.89 -5.57 -6.02
C PHE A 12 14.52 -5.14 -4.71
N ASP A 13 14.07 -5.71 -3.59
CA ASP A 13 14.52 -5.39 -2.24
C ASP A 13 14.59 -3.88 -1.96
N VAL A 14 13.54 -3.16 -2.38
CA VAL A 14 13.39 -1.73 -2.11
C VAL A 14 13.51 -1.43 -0.61
N PRO A 15 12.96 -2.24 0.32
CA PRO A 15 13.13 -2.01 1.75
C PRO A 15 14.59 -1.97 2.21
N ALA A 16 15.46 -2.87 1.73
CA ALA A 16 16.88 -2.81 2.10
C ALA A 16 17.57 -1.59 1.49
N LYS A 17 17.27 -1.26 0.23
CA LYS A 17 17.88 -0.13 -0.48
C LYS A 17 17.54 1.21 0.17
N VAL A 18 16.29 1.42 0.57
CA VAL A 18 15.85 2.61 1.31
C VAL A 18 16.57 2.74 2.67
N LYS A 19 16.82 1.61 3.36
CA LYS A 19 17.54 1.63 4.64
C LYS A 19 19.02 1.93 4.47
N ALA A 20 19.60 1.54 3.34
CA ALA A 20 20.99 1.77 2.98
C ALA A 20 21.24 3.16 2.35
N GLU A 21 20.19 3.95 2.10
CA GLU A 21 20.25 5.29 1.52
C GLU A 21 21.25 6.18 2.30
N LYS A 22 22.21 6.75 1.56
CA LYS A 22 23.25 7.62 2.15
C LYS A 22 22.60 8.92 2.65
N GLY A 23 23.01 9.38 3.83
CA GLY A 23 22.48 10.61 4.44
C GLY A 23 21.17 10.43 5.20
N ARG A 24 20.53 9.25 5.18
CA ARG A 24 19.33 8.98 5.98
C ARG A 24 19.68 8.96 7.47
N SER A 25 18.97 9.77 8.25
CA SER A 25 19.12 9.85 9.71
C SER A 25 18.76 8.52 10.39
N TRP A 26 19.31 8.29 11.59
CA TRP A 26 18.95 7.14 12.42
C TRP A 26 17.43 7.01 12.62
N TRP A 27 16.77 8.13 12.91
CA TRP A 27 15.32 8.18 13.08
C TRP A 27 14.57 7.83 11.79
N GLY A 28 15.05 8.29 10.63
CA GLY A 28 14.49 7.92 9.33
C GLY A 28 14.63 6.42 9.02
N ARG A 29 15.70 5.78 9.50
CA ARG A 29 15.86 4.31 9.37
C ARG A 29 14.86 3.56 10.25
N ILE A 30 14.64 4.02 11.49
CA ILE A 30 13.61 3.45 12.38
C ILE A 30 12.22 3.63 11.76
N GLY A 31 11.90 4.82 11.27
CA GLY A 31 10.62 5.13 10.65
C GLY A 31 10.36 4.26 9.42
N MET A 32 11.33 4.12 8.51
CA MET A 32 11.18 3.23 7.34
C MET A 32 11.12 1.75 7.71
N ASN A 33 11.86 1.31 8.75
CA ASN A 33 11.72 -0.06 9.28
C ASN A 33 10.30 -0.32 9.76
N TYR A 34 9.74 0.61 10.53
CA TYR A 34 8.37 0.52 11.02
C TYR A 34 7.35 0.59 9.87
N PHE A 35 7.55 1.50 8.90
CA PHE A 35 6.70 1.61 7.72
C PHE A 35 6.60 0.29 6.96
N PHE A 36 7.73 -0.32 6.59
CA PHE A 36 7.74 -1.59 5.87
C PHE A 36 7.21 -2.76 6.70
N HIS A 37 7.50 -2.80 8.01
CA HIS A 37 6.91 -3.77 8.92
C HIS A 37 5.37 -3.66 8.93
N ARG A 38 4.84 -2.46 9.11
CA ARG A 38 3.38 -2.22 9.12
C ARG A 38 2.75 -2.49 7.77
N TYR A 39 3.40 -2.11 6.69
CA TYR A 39 2.94 -2.41 5.33
C TYR A 39 2.80 -3.93 5.14
N HIS A 40 3.82 -4.71 5.48
CA HIS A 40 3.77 -6.17 5.43
C HIS A 40 2.68 -6.78 6.31
N VAL A 41 2.54 -6.31 7.55
CA VAL A 41 1.48 -6.78 8.46
C VAL A 41 0.09 -6.54 7.86
N LEU A 42 -0.16 -5.36 7.28
CA LEU A 42 -1.44 -5.01 6.67
C LEU A 42 -1.70 -5.76 5.35
N GLU A 43 -0.68 -6.26 4.67
CA GLU A 43 -0.85 -7.15 3.53
C GLU A 43 -1.43 -8.50 3.95
N THR A 44 -0.99 -9.03 5.08
CA THR A 44 -1.36 -10.38 5.53
C THR A 44 -2.71 -10.46 6.24
N ALA A 45 -3.17 -9.39 6.91
CA ALA A 45 -4.41 -9.40 7.68
C ALA A 45 -5.19 -8.08 7.60
N ASN A 46 -6.52 -8.14 7.64
CA ASN A 46 -7.37 -6.93 7.83
C ASN A 46 -7.22 -6.39 9.25
N PHE A 47 -7.19 -7.30 10.24
CA PHE A 47 -7.11 -7.00 11.68
C PHE A 47 -5.95 -7.81 12.29
N PRO A 48 -4.73 -7.26 12.29
CA PRO A 48 -3.55 -8.00 12.68
C PRO A 48 -3.43 -8.07 14.22
N VAL A 49 -4.16 -9.00 14.83
CA VAL A 49 -4.16 -9.22 16.29
C VAL A 49 -2.97 -10.06 16.79
N LYS A 50 -2.28 -10.77 15.90
CA LYS A 50 -1.11 -11.60 16.20
C LYS A 50 0.15 -10.96 15.63
N THR A 51 0.60 -9.88 16.26
CA THR A 51 1.80 -9.13 15.84
C THR A 51 2.81 -9.02 16.97
N LYS A 52 4.04 -8.58 16.65
CA LYS A 52 5.06 -8.29 17.66
C LYS A 52 4.59 -7.18 18.60
N GLU A 53 3.87 -6.20 18.07
CA GLU A 53 3.25 -5.11 18.83
C GLU A 53 2.21 -5.64 19.82
N SER A 54 1.41 -6.64 19.42
CA SER A 54 0.46 -7.30 20.32
C SER A 54 1.13 -8.05 21.47
N VAL A 55 2.29 -8.67 21.22
CA VAL A 55 3.10 -9.32 22.28
C VAL A 55 3.66 -8.27 23.25
N VAL A 56 4.21 -7.17 22.75
CA VAL A 56 4.69 -6.07 23.60
C VAL A 56 3.55 -5.48 24.43
N ALA A 57 2.39 -5.23 23.82
CA ALA A 57 1.20 -4.78 24.52
C ALA A 57 0.80 -5.75 25.64
N LEU A 58 0.76 -7.06 25.37
CA LEU A 58 0.45 -8.06 26.39
C LEU A 58 1.45 -8.05 27.55
N CYS A 59 2.75 -7.96 27.28
CA CYS A 59 3.77 -7.86 28.33
C CYS A 59 3.59 -6.61 29.21
N LEU A 60 3.31 -5.45 28.59
CA LEU A 60 3.04 -4.20 29.32
C LEU A 60 1.77 -4.30 30.17
N PHE A 61 0.72 -4.96 29.64
CA PHE A 61 -0.53 -5.18 30.35
C PHE A 61 -0.30 -6.05 31.60
N VAL A 62 0.36 -7.20 31.44
CA VAL A 62 0.66 -8.14 32.54
C VAL A 62 1.53 -7.46 33.61
N LEU A 63 2.57 -6.73 33.20
CA LEU A 63 3.41 -5.97 34.14
C LEU A 63 2.62 -4.92 34.90
N GLY A 64 1.78 -4.14 34.19
CA GLY A 64 0.91 -3.13 34.80
C GLY A 64 -0.07 -3.74 35.82
N CYS A 65 -0.70 -4.87 35.49
CA CYS A 65 -1.58 -5.60 36.41
C CYS A 65 -0.83 -6.13 37.64
N ALA A 66 0.37 -6.71 37.46
CA ALA A 66 1.19 -7.20 38.56
C ALA A 66 1.61 -6.06 39.51
N MET A 67 2.03 -4.92 38.95
CA MET A 67 2.37 -3.73 39.74
C MET A 67 1.15 -3.21 40.53
N LEU A 68 -0.02 -3.13 39.91
CA LEU A 68 -1.27 -2.75 40.60
C LEU A 68 -1.60 -3.71 41.75
N ALA A 69 -1.49 -5.02 41.51
CA ALA A 69 -1.77 -6.03 42.53
C ALA A 69 -0.78 -5.96 43.70
N SER A 70 0.49 -5.64 43.44
CA SER A 70 1.53 -5.47 44.47
C SER A 70 1.45 -4.14 45.24
N GLY A 71 0.64 -3.18 44.78
CA GLY A 71 0.62 -1.81 45.31
C GLY A 71 1.83 -0.95 44.91
N THR A 72 2.77 -1.48 44.11
CA THR A 72 3.99 -0.76 43.71
C THR A 72 3.69 0.25 42.62
N ALA A 73 4.06 1.52 42.84
CA ALA A 73 4.02 2.59 41.83
C ALA A 73 2.69 2.65 41.03
N ALA A 74 1.56 2.69 41.75
CA ALA A 74 0.21 2.55 41.17
C ALA A 74 -0.08 3.46 39.96
N GLN A 75 0.48 4.67 39.89
CA GLN A 75 0.29 5.57 38.75
C GLN A 75 1.00 5.07 37.48
N LEU A 76 2.24 4.61 37.61
CA LEU A 76 2.96 4.00 36.49
C LEU A 76 2.26 2.72 36.02
N ALA A 77 1.76 1.93 36.96
CA ALA A 77 1.03 0.71 36.66
C ALA A 77 -0.25 0.97 35.85
N LYS A 78 -1.05 2.00 36.22
CA LYS A 78 -2.21 2.46 35.43
C LYS A 78 -1.79 2.91 34.03
N LEU A 79 -0.70 3.67 33.92
CA LEU A 79 -0.19 4.13 32.63
C LEU A 79 0.21 2.96 31.72
N LEU A 80 0.88 1.93 32.25
CA LEU A 80 1.25 0.74 31.50
C LEU A 80 0.02 -0.03 30.98
N VAL A 81 -1.01 -0.18 31.81
CA VAL A 81 -2.28 -0.80 31.38
C VAL A 81 -2.93 0.01 30.26
N ILE A 82 -3.07 1.33 30.43
CA ILE A 82 -3.67 2.19 29.39
C ILE A 82 -2.85 2.15 28.10
N ALA A 83 -1.52 2.29 28.21
CA ALA A 83 -0.61 2.26 27.07
C ALA A 83 -0.68 0.91 26.34
N SER A 84 -0.79 -0.21 27.06
CA SER A 84 -0.93 -1.54 26.46
C SER A 84 -2.23 -1.68 25.66
N VAL A 85 -3.35 -1.18 26.20
CA VAL A 85 -4.65 -1.21 25.50
C VAL A 85 -4.58 -0.38 24.23
N ILE A 86 -3.98 0.81 24.29
CA ILE A 86 -3.80 1.67 23.11
C ILE A 86 -2.86 1.01 22.09
N LEU A 87 -1.71 0.48 22.54
CA LEU A 87 -0.72 -0.19 21.69
C LEU A 87 -1.27 -1.46 21.04
N PHE A 88 -2.25 -2.12 21.65
CA PHE A 88 -2.96 -3.23 21.01
C PHE A 88 -4.03 -2.71 20.05
N ALA A 89 -4.96 -1.88 20.54
CA ALA A 89 -6.16 -1.48 19.82
C ALA A 89 -5.84 -0.65 18.56
N ALA A 90 -4.87 0.25 18.65
CA ALA A 90 -4.52 1.14 17.56
C ALA A 90 -3.99 0.37 16.34
N PRO A 91 -2.87 -0.37 16.38
CA PRO A 91 -2.37 -1.10 15.22
C PRO A 91 -3.20 -2.32 14.83
N ALA A 92 -3.96 -2.93 15.73
CA ALA A 92 -4.77 -4.12 15.41
C ALA A 92 -6.12 -3.77 14.77
N PHE A 93 -6.69 -2.59 15.07
CA PHE A 93 -8.03 -2.22 14.59
C PHE A 93 -8.09 -0.81 13.99
N LEU A 94 -7.71 0.23 14.74
CA LEU A 94 -7.96 1.61 14.32
C LEU A 94 -7.10 2.02 13.12
N PHE A 95 -5.83 1.66 13.13
CA PHE A 95 -4.84 1.99 12.10
C PHE A 95 -4.69 0.87 11.08
N THR A 96 -5.83 0.31 10.67
CA THR A 96 -5.93 -0.71 9.63
C THR A 96 -6.62 -0.16 8.39
N ALA A 97 -6.38 -0.76 7.24
CA ALA A 97 -6.98 -0.33 5.98
C ALA A 97 -8.54 -0.28 6.02
N PRO A 98 -9.26 -1.25 6.63
CA PRO A 98 -10.72 -1.17 6.78
C PRO A 98 -11.21 0.08 7.51
N PHE A 99 -10.50 0.52 8.56
CA PHE A 99 -10.89 1.66 9.39
C PHE A 99 -10.41 2.99 8.81
N ILE A 100 -9.11 3.11 8.50
CA ILE A 100 -8.55 4.32 7.90
C ILE A 100 -9.20 4.57 6.53
N GLY A 101 -9.42 3.53 5.74
CA GLY A 101 -10.04 3.65 4.43
C GLY A 101 -11.44 4.24 4.51
N ARG A 102 -12.27 3.83 5.47
CA ARG A 102 -13.72 4.09 5.43
C ARG A 102 -14.28 5.00 6.50
N ILE A 103 -13.62 5.11 7.65
CA ILE A 103 -14.16 5.86 8.79
C ILE A 103 -13.46 7.21 8.89
N THR A 104 -14.12 8.27 8.39
CA THR A 104 -13.53 9.62 8.28
C THR A 104 -12.97 10.17 9.59
N CYS A 105 -13.65 9.94 10.73
CA CYS A 105 -13.18 10.41 12.03
C CYS A 105 -11.92 9.70 12.55
N ILE A 106 -11.59 8.52 12.02
CA ILE A 106 -10.34 7.80 12.32
C ILE A 106 -9.29 8.12 11.27
N ARG A 107 -9.70 8.19 9.99
CA ARG A 107 -8.84 8.54 8.86
C ARG A 107 -8.13 9.88 9.07
N ARG A 108 -8.88 10.94 9.37
CA ARG A 108 -8.31 12.30 9.44
C ARG A 108 -7.22 12.45 10.50
N PRO A 109 -7.43 12.06 11.78
CA PRO A 109 -6.36 12.09 12.78
C PRO A 109 -5.18 11.19 12.41
N TYR A 110 -5.44 10.01 11.83
CA TYR A 110 -4.38 9.12 11.38
C TYR A 110 -3.51 9.76 10.29
N LEU A 111 -4.13 10.39 9.28
CA LEU A 111 -3.39 11.08 8.22
C LEU A 111 -2.65 12.30 8.76
N TYR A 112 -3.21 13.02 9.72
CA TYR A 112 -2.47 14.11 10.38
C TYR A 112 -1.21 13.58 11.06
N LEU A 113 -1.32 12.50 11.85
CA LEU A 113 -0.18 11.85 12.48
C LEU A 113 0.85 11.39 11.44
N VAL A 114 0.42 10.69 10.40
CA VAL A 114 1.32 10.08 9.42
C VAL A 114 1.95 11.11 8.46
N HIS A 115 1.17 12.07 7.95
CA HIS A 115 1.61 13.04 6.94
C HIS A 115 2.24 14.31 7.51
N TYR A 116 1.99 14.67 8.77
CA TYR A 116 2.52 15.91 9.36
C TYR A 116 3.44 15.69 10.56
N VAL A 117 3.19 14.65 11.36
CA VAL A 117 4.03 14.37 12.53
C VAL A 117 5.15 13.39 12.19
N LEU A 118 4.82 12.31 11.47
CA LEU A 118 5.74 11.19 11.25
C LEU A 118 6.42 11.21 9.86
N PHE A 119 6.07 12.16 8.99
CA PHE A 119 6.31 12.08 7.56
C PHE A 119 7.79 12.11 7.16
N GLN A 120 8.59 12.98 7.78
CA GLN A 120 10.04 13.04 7.54
C GLN A 120 10.76 11.75 7.99
N PHE A 121 10.16 10.98 8.89
CA PHE A 121 10.72 9.70 9.34
C PHE A 121 10.34 8.53 8.43
N MET A 122 9.27 8.68 7.63
CA MET A 122 8.67 7.60 6.85
C MET A 122 8.62 7.92 5.35
N GLU A 123 9.46 8.81 4.84
CA GLU A 123 9.56 9.12 3.41
C GLU A 123 10.90 8.69 2.81
N SER A 124 10.88 8.28 1.53
CA SER A 124 12.05 8.17 0.68
C SER A 124 11.70 8.70 -0.70
N ILE A 125 12.21 9.90 -1.01
CA ILE A 125 11.98 10.56 -2.30
C ILE A 125 12.70 9.82 -3.42
N GLU A 126 13.96 9.42 -3.21
CA GLU A 126 14.76 8.67 -4.18
C GLU A 126 14.04 7.39 -4.64
N TRP A 127 13.44 6.67 -3.69
CA TRP A 127 12.73 5.42 -3.93
C TRP A 127 11.22 5.63 -4.09
N LEU A 128 10.71 6.85 -4.11
CA LEU A 128 9.27 7.16 -4.27
C LEU A 128 8.36 6.28 -3.39
N THR A 129 8.77 6.07 -2.13
CA THR A 129 8.10 5.17 -1.20
C THR A 129 7.93 5.81 0.18
N GLY A 130 7.06 5.22 0.99
CA GLY A 130 6.68 5.79 2.27
C GLY A 130 5.53 6.79 2.15
N THR A 131 5.55 7.80 3.03
CA THR A 131 4.50 8.80 3.17
C THR A 131 5.10 10.15 3.53
N ASN A 132 4.60 11.21 2.89
CA ASN A 132 5.01 12.57 3.17
C ASN A 132 3.79 13.51 3.31
N LYS A 133 4.02 14.83 3.29
CA LYS A 133 2.94 15.84 3.33
C LYS A 133 1.94 15.73 2.16
N THR A 134 2.36 15.15 1.03
CA THR A 134 1.52 14.89 -0.15
C THR A 134 0.87 13.50 -0.16
N GLY A 135 1.06 12.76 0.93
CA GLY A 135 0.45 11.46 1.17
C GLY A 135 1.34 10.27 0.87
N TYR A 136 0.71 9.14 0.57
CA TYR A 136 1.38 7.88 0.32
C TYR A 136 2.04 7.89 -1.05
N MET A 137 3.37 8.01 -1.08
CA MET A 137 4.14 8.16 -2.31
C MET A 137 3.91 7.03 -3.32
N MET A 138 3.76 5.79 -2.81
CA MET A 138 3.50 4.61 -3.63
C MET A 138 2.13 4.59 -4.30
N HIS A 139 1.23 5.48 -3.90
CA HIS A 139 -0.13 5.59 -4.45
C HIS A 139 -0.32 6.87 -5.28
N LEU A 140 0.74 7.66 -5.49
CA LEU A 140 0.66 8.82 -6.36
C LEU A 140 0.50 8.38 -7.82
N THR A 141 -0.32 9.11 -8.56
CA THR A 141 -0.45 8.95 -10.01
C THR A 141 0.77 9.53 -10.73
N ALA A 142 1.03 9.12 -11.98
CA ALA A 142 2.10 9.70 -12.78
C ALA A 142 1.99 11.23 -12.87
N ARG A 143 0.78 11.76 -13.03
CA ARG A 143 0.52 13.20 -13.01
C ARG A 143 0.95 13.84 -11.69
N LYS A 144 0.61 13.25 -10.55
CA LYS A 144 0.96 13.79 -9.22
C LYS A 144 2.47 13.74 -8.97
N LEU A 145 3.16 12.69 -9.43
CA LEU A 145 4.62 12.61 -9.35
C LEU A 145 5.29 13.77 -10.10
N LEU A 146 4.76 14.15 -11.27
CA LEU A 146 5.24 15.30 -12.05
C LEU A 146 4.84 16.63 -11.39
N ALA A 147 3.59 16.77 -10.97
CA ALA A 147 3.05 18.01 -10.39
C ALA A 147 3.71 18.41 -9.07
N TYR A 148 4.13 17.42 -8.27
CA TYR A 148 4.87 17.65 -7.01
C TYR A 148 6.38 17.62 -7.18
N GLU A 149 6.86 17.58 -8.44
CA GLU A 149 8.29 17.61 -8.78
C GLU A 149 9.11 16.46 -8.14
N TYR A 150 8.46 15.35 -7.78
CA TYR A 150 9.16 14.13 -7.36
C TYR A 150 9.92 13.48 -8.51
N VAL A 151 9.42 13.69 -9.73
CA VAL A 151 10.05 13.29 -10.98
C VAL A 151 9.90 14.48 -11.94
N THR A 152 10.99 14.91 -12.57
CA THR A 152 10.90 15.93 -13.62
C THR A 152 10.41 15.31 -14.93
N PRO A 153 9.79 16.07 -15.85
CA PRO A 153 9.41 15.54 -17.17
C PRO A 153 10.59 14.88 -17.89
N HIS A 154 11.75 15.56 -17.89
CA HIS A 154 12.99 15.01 -18.44
C HIS A 154 13.39 13.68 -17.78
N THR A 155 13.26 13.55 -16.45
CA THR A 155 13.55 12.28 -15.77
C THR A 155 12.55 11.19 -16.17
N MET A 156 11.27 11.50 -16.27
CA MET A 156 10.23 10.55 -16.69
C MET A 156 10.47 10.03 -18.11
N ASP A 157 10.99 10.88 -18.99
CA ASP A 157 11.34 10.55 -20.38
C ASP A 157 12.69 9.81 -20.48
N ALA A 158 13.66 10.16 -19.64
CA ALA A 158 15.00 9.56 -19.66
C ALA A 158 15.07 8.17 -18.99
N VAL A 159 14.08 7.81 -18.17
CA VAL A 159 14.01 6.48 -17.53
C VAL A 159 12.95 5.62 -18.19
N CYS A 160 13.09 4.29 -18.09
CA CYS A 160 12.03 3.36 -18.47
C CYS A 160 10.87 3.41 -17.47
N SER A 161 9.93 4.35 -17.67
CA SER A 161 8.73 4.49 -16.86
C SER A 161 7.66 3.49 -17.28
N MET A 162 7.15 2.71 -16.33
CA MET A 162 6.14 1.68 -16.62
C MET A 162 5.08 1.60 -15.53
N SER A 163 3.91 1.06 -15.89
CA SER A 163 2.83 0.75 -14.96
C SER A 163 2.27 -0.65 -15.22
N ILE A 164 1.94 -1.35 -14.15
CA ILE A 164 1.23 -2.63 -14.22
C ILE A 164 -0.24 -2.38 -13.91
N VAL A 165 -1.11 -2.65 -14.87
CA VAL A 165 -2.56 -2.55 -14.72
C VAL A 165 -3.18 -3.93 -14.58
N ARG A 166 -4.36 -4.00 -13.98
CA ARG A 166 -5.08 -5.25 -13.69
C ARG A 166 -6.43 -5.24 -14.37
N ASN A 167 -7.01 -6.41 -14.60
CA ASN A 167 -8.44 -6.52 -14.81
C ASN A 167 -9.22 -5.77 -13.69
N PRO A 168 -10.12 -4.82 -14.03
CA PRO A 168 -10.76 -3.95 -13.04
C PRO A 168 -11.65 -4.72 -12.04
N TYR A 169 -12.31 -5.79 -12.47
CA TYR A 169 -13.15 -6.62 -11.60
C TYR A 169 -12.30 -7.41 -10.60
N SER A 170 -11.23 -8.06 -11.07
CA SER A 170 -10.26 -8.74 -10.20
C SER A 170 -9.59 -7.78 -9.21
N ARG A 171 -9.27 -6.55 -9.64
CA ARG A 171 -8.74 -5.49 -8.77
C ARG A 171 -9.74 -5.13 -7.68
N MET A 172 -11.03 -4.94 -8.01
CA MET A 172 -12.03 -4.57 -7.01
C MET A 172 -12.23 -5.66 -5.95
N VAL A 173 -12.20 -6.93 -6.33
CA VAL A 173 -12.21 -8.05 -5.37
C VAL A 173 -10.97 -8.02 -4.48
N SER A 174 -9.80 -7.70 -5.04
CA SER A 174 -8.59 -7.55 -4.22
C SER A 174 -8.75 -6.43 -3.21
N VAL A 175 -9.22 -5.25 -3.64
CA VAL A 175 -9.49 -4.11 -2.75
C VAL A 175 -10.47 -4.50 -1.63
N TYR A 176 -11.55 -5.21 -1.96
CA TYR A 176 -12.47 -5.78 -0.98
C TYR A 176 -11.75 -6.67 0.03
N MET A 177 -10.93 -7.61 -0.43
CA MET A 177 -10.20 -8.53 0.46
C MET A 177 -9.25 -7.80 1.42
N TYR A 178 -8.64 -6.70 1.00
CA TYR A 178 -7.77 -5.87 1.86
C TYR A 178 -8.53 -4.93 2.79
N ASN A 179 -9.74 -4.52 2.44
CA ASN A 179 -10.43 -3.43 3.14
C ASN A 179 -11.74 -3.82 3.83
N ARG A 180 -12.19 -5.07 3.75
CA ARG A 180 -13.44 -5.51 4.40
C ARG A 180 -13.36 -5.55 5.94
N PHE A 181 -14.51 -5.34 6.60
CA PHE A 181 -14.71 -5.51 8.06
C PHE A 181 -14.85 -7.00 8.40
N GLY A 182 -13.83 -7.79 8.06
CA GLY A 182 -13.82 -9.23 8.30
C GLY A 182 -14.72 -10.02 7.34
N SER A 183 -14.99 -11.27 7.69
CA SER A 183 -15.76 -12.20 6.85
C SER A 183 -17.27 -11.92 6.81
N GLY A 184 -17.79 -11.13 7.76
CA GLY A 184 -19.22 -10.80 7.84
C GLY A 184 -19.68 -9.75 6.82
N GLU A 185 -18.76 -9.02 6.19
CA GLU A 185 -19.10 -8.03 5.18
C GLU A 185 -19.20 -8.66 3.79
N SER A 186 -20.37 -8.58 3.15
CA SER A 186 -20.56 -9.03 1.77
C SER A 186 -19.87 -8.10 0.76
N PHE A 187 -19.51 -8.65 -0.41
CA PHE A 187 -18.91 -7.85 -1.49
C PHE A 187 -19.85 -6.74 -1.98
N GLN A 188 -21.14 -7.04 -2.13
CA GLN A 188 -22.14 -6.04 -2.54
C GLN A 188 -22.26 -4.89 -1.53
N HIS A 189 -22.27 -5.19 -0.22
CA HIS A 189 -22.29 -4.17 0.82
C HIS A 189 -21.02 -3.30 0.75
N PHE A 190 -19.85 -3.95 0.61
CA PHE A 190 -18.57 -3.26 0.47
C PHE A 190 -18.56 -2.30 -0.72
N VAL A 191 -18.97 -2.76 -1.92
CA VAL A 191 -18.99 -1.94 -3.13
C VAL A 191 -19.92 -0.73 -2.96
N ARG A 192 -21.11 -0.92 -2.38
CA ARG A 192 -22.05 0.19 -2.10
C ARG A 192 -21.44 1.21 -1.13
N SER A 193 -20.88 0.74 -0.01
CA SER A 193 -20.21 1.59 0.98
C SER A 193 -19.07 2.40 0.33
N TRP A 194 -18.24 1.73 -0.47
CA TRP A 194 -17.11 2.36 -1.13
C TRP A 194 -17.54 3.34 -2.23
N TYR A 195 -18.62 3.03 -2.95
CA TYR A 195 -19.21 3.96 -3.90
C TYR A 195 -19.65 5.26 -3.20
N HIS A 196 -20.29 5.21 -2.03
CA HIS A 196 -20.61 6.44 -1.31
C HIS A 196 -19.35 7.21 -0.88
N LEU A 197 -18.30 6.49 -0.47
CA LEU A 197 -17.03 7.10 -0.09
C LEU A 197 -16.37 7.85 -1.26
N MET A 198 -16.42 7.29 -2.46
CA MET A 198 -15.86 7.86 -3.69
C MET A 198 -16.63 9.06 -4.26
N ARG A 199 -17.63 9.60 -3.53
CA ARG A 199 -18.45 10.73 -3.97
C ARG A 199 -17.62 11.92 -4.45
N PHE A 200 -16.65 12.37 -3.65
CA PHE A 200 -15.84 13.54 -3.98
C PHE A 200 -15.06 13.35 -5.28
N TYR A 201 -14.43 12.18 -5.45
CA TYR A 201 -13.72 11.86 -6.69
C TYR A 201 -14.66 11.85 -7.90
N ARG A 202 -15.89 11.34 -7.77
CA ARG A 202 -16.86 11.38 -8.88
C ARG A 202 -17.31 12.78 -9.24
N GLU A 203 -17.36 13.69 -8.28
CA GLU A 203 -17.81 15.07 -8.48
C GLU A 203 -16.68 15.94 -9.06
N SER A 204 -15.42 15.73 -8.67
CA SER A 204 -14.30 16.60 -9.05
C SER A 204 -13.30 15.97 -10.02
N GLY A 205 -13.33 14.65 -10.22
CA GLY A 205 -12.26 13.91 -10.90
C GLY A 205 -10.95 13.85 -10.10
N GLU A 206 -10.94 14.37 -8.87
CA GLU A 206 -9.75 14.47 -8.04
C GLU A 206 -9.96 13.79 -6.70
N THR A 207 -8.90 13.12 -6.25
CA THR A 207 -8.80 12.70 -4.86
C THR A 207 -7.79 13.62 -4.19
N GLU A 208 -8.20 14.35 -3.15
CA GLU A 208 -7.24 15.07 -2.32
C GLU A 208 -6.14 14.10 -1.83
N GLU A 209 -4.93 14.60 -1.61
CA GLU A 209 -3.77 13.82 -1.13
C GLU A 209 -4.02 13.09 0.21
N TRP A 210 -5.11 13.44 0.88
CA TRP A 210 -5.63 12.85 2.10
C TRP A 210 -6.59 11.68 1.85
N PHE A 211 -6.78 11.28 0.60
CA PHE A 211 -7.75 10.26 0.25
C PHE A 211 -7.09 8.88 0.19
N THR A 212 -7.01 8.24 1.36
CA THR A 212 -6.57 6.83 1.50
C THR A 212 -7.28 5.84 0.55
N PRO A 213 -8.55 6.05 0.13
CA PRO A 213 -9.19 5.20 -0.88
C PRO A 213 -8.65 5.32 -2.31
N CYS A 214 -7.45 5.87 -2.52
CA CYS A 214 -6.73 5.90 -3.79
C CYS A 214 -6.69 4.54 -4.55
N HIS A 215 -6.80 3.39 -3.86
CA HIS A 215 -6.95 2.09 -4.51
C HIS A 215 -8.23 1.93 -5.35
N CYS A 216 -9.17 2.88 -5.24
CA CYS A 216 -10.45 2.86 -5.95
C CYS A 216 -10.57 3.90 -7.04
N ILE A 217 -9.57 4.76 -7.25
CA ILE A 217 -9.55 5.55 -8.47
C ILE A 217 -9.31 4.62 -9.67
N PRO A 218 -9.85 4.96 -10.85
CA PRO A 218 -9.59 4.27 -12.10
C PRO A 218 -8.09 4.10 -12.35
N GLN A 219 -7.70 2.96 -12.93
CA GLN A 219 -6.29 2.69 -13.25
C GLN A 219 -5.76 3.60 -14.36
N VAL A 220 -6.65 4.15 -15.19
CA VAL A 220 -6.29 5.14 -16.22
C VAL A 220 -5.67 6.39 -15.59
N ASP A 221 -6.14 6.84 -14.42
CA ASP A 221 -5.59 8.01 -13.74
C ASP A 221 -4.15 7.84 -13.27
N PHE A 222 -3.71 6.60 -13.03
CA PHE A 222 -2.32 6.31 -12.66
C PHE A 222 -1.36 6.42 -13.85
N THR A 223 -1.89 6.33 -15.08
CA THR A 223 -1.10 6.14 -16.31
C THR A 223 -1.31 7.24 -17.34
N HIS A 224 -2.45 7.93 -17.30
CA HIS A 224 -2.87 8.93 -18.26
C HIS A 224 -3.32 10.22 -17.58
N PHE A 225 -3.28 11.30 -18.34
CA PHE A 225 -3.89 12.57 -17.99
C PHE A 225 -4.36 13.27 -19.27
N GLU A 226 -5.60 13.79 -19.28
CA GLU A 226 -6.20 14.47 -20.44
C GLU A 226 -6.12 13.66 -21.75
N GLY A 227 -6.32 12.35 -21.65
CA GLY A 227 -6.26 11.43 -22.79
C GLY A 227 -4.82 11.08 -23.26
N LYS A 228 -3.78 11.68 -22.66
CA LYS A 228 -2.38 11.38 -22.97
C LYS A 228 -1.80 10.37 -21.98
N GLN A 229 -1.11 9.36 -22.48
CA GLN A 229 -0.32 8.43 -21.67
C GLN A 229 0.94 9.14 -21.13
N LEU A 230 1.17 9.06 -19.82
CA LEU A 230 2.29 9.70 -19.12
C LEU A 230 3.46 8.76 -18.83
N VAL A 231 3.19 7.45 -18.75
CA VAL A 231 4.23 6.41 -18.61
C VAL A 231 4.62 5.87 -19.98
N GLN A 232 5.84 5.38 -20.15
CA GLN A 232 6.28 4.85 -21.45
C GLN A 232 5.66 3.49 -21.78
N SER A 233 5.41 2.64 -20.77
CA SER A 233 4.86 1.31 -20.98
C SER A 233 3.75 0.97 -19.99
N ILE A 234 2.73 0.27 -20.47
CA ILE A 234 1.64 -0.27 -19.66
C ILE A 234 1.57 -1.77 -19.87
N VAL A 235 1.69 -2.53 -18.79
CA VAL A 235 1.66 -3.99 -18.82
C VAL A 235 0.43 -4.49 -18.09
N LYS A 236 -0.30 -5.41 -18.72
CA LYS A 236 -1.41 -6.09 -18.03
C LYS A 236 -0.86 -7.18 -17.11
N GLN A 237 -1.26 -7.19 -15.85
CA GLN A 237 -0.78 -8.14 -14.86
C GLN A 237 -1.03 -9.60 -15.29
N GLU A 238 -2.15 -9.87 -15.95
CA GLU A 238 -2.51 -11.19 -16.49
C GLU A 238 -1.57 -11.70 -17.60
N GLU A 239 -0.83 -10.80 -18.24
CA GLU A 239 0.12 -11.12 -19.31
C GLU A 239 1.54 -11.37 -18.77
N LEU A 240 1.83 -11.02 -17.51
CA LEU A 240 3.12 -11.29 -16.86
C LEU A 240 3.41 -12.80 -16.71
N LYS A 241 2.39 -13.66 -16.90
CA LYS A 241 2.58 -15.11 -17.04
C LYS A 241 3.53 -15.50 -18.18
N PHE A 242 3.70 -14.63 -19.18
CA PHE A 242 4.62 -14.81 -20.30
C PHE A 242 6.05 -14.31 -19.99
N LEU A 243 6.27 -13.71 -18.81
CA LEU A 243 7.58 -13.27 -18.31
C LEU A 243 8.05 -14.11 -17.11
N LYS A 244 7.60 -15.37 -17.01
CA LYS A 244 8.10 -16.27 -15.98
C LYS A 244 9.50 -16.78 -16.29
N ARG A 245 9.75 -17.08 -17.56
CA ARG A 245 11.03 -17.56 -18.08
C ARG A 245 11.29 -16.90 -19.43
N GLU A 246 12.56 -16.79 -19.80
CA GLU A 246 12.96 -16.15 -21.05
C GLU A 246 12.41 -16.89 -22.29
N GLU A 247 12.31 -18.21 -22.20
CA GLU A 247 11.71 -19.06 -23.24
C GLU A 247 10.21 -18.81 -23.47
N ASP A 248 9.50 -18.23 -22.49
CA ASP A 248 8.07 -17.94 -22.61
C ASP A 248 7.79 -16.69 -23.47
N LEU A 249 8.82 -15.92 -23.88
CA LEU A 249 8.68 -14.73 -24.73
C LEU A 249 8.10 -15.06 -26.11
N GLY A 250 8.42 -16.23 -26.68
CA GLY A 250 7.84 -16.65 -27.96
C GLY A 250 6.32 -16.76 -27.88
N LEU A 251 5.78 -17.16 -26.72
CA LEU A 251 4.35 -17.21 -26.46
C LEU A 251 3.73 -15.82 -26.31
N ALA A 252 4.45 -14.85 -25.71
CA ALA A 252 4.01 -13.46 -25.64
C ALA A 252 3.81 -12.85 -27.04
N VAL A 253 4.73 -13.14 -27.97
CA VAL A 253 4.67 -12.67 -29.36
C VAL A 253 3.48 -13.30 -30.09
N ALA A 254 3.31 -14.62 -29.94
CA ALA A 254 2.24 -15.37 -30.61
C ALA A 254 0.83 -14.97 -30.15
N ASN A 255 0.68 -14.50 -28.91
CA ASN A 255 -0.61 -14.09 -28.33
C ASN A 255 -0.87 -12.58 -28.41
N ASP A 256 -0.04 -11.81 -29.14
CA ASP A 256 -0.16 -10.36 -29.27
C ASP A 256 -0.33 -9.62 -27.92
N SER A 257 0.50 -10.01 -26.94
CA SER A 257 0.46 -9.46 -25.59
C SER A 257 1.19 -8.11 -25.49
N SER A 258 0.77 -7.24 -24.56
CA SER A 258 1.46 -5.98 -24.22
C SER A 258 2.92 -6.18 -23.77
N VAL A 259 3.25 -7.40 -23.36
CA VAL A 259 4.62 -7.80 -22.97
C VAL A 259 5.59 -7.79 -24.16
N LYS A 260 5.09 -8.09 -25.37
CA LYS A 260 5.90 -8.17 -26.60
C LYS A 260 6.63 -6.87 -26.89
N ASP A 261 5.94 -5.75 -26.69
CA ASP A 261 6.44 -4.42 -27.06
C ASP A 261 7.15 -3.70 -25.91
N LEU A 262 7.43 -4.42 -24.81
CA LEU A 262 8.14 -3.83 -23.69
C LEU A 262 9.61 -3.59 -24.04
N PRO A 263 10.19 -2.43 -23.63
CA PRO A 263 11.63 -2.23 -23.63
C PRO A 263 12.34 -3.35 -22.88
N ASP A 264 13.53 -3.76 -23.36
CA ASP A 264 14.28 -4.88 -22.77
C ASP A 264 14.52 -4.69 -21.27
N LEU A 265 14.90 -3.48 -20.85
CA LEU A 265 15.09 -3.16 -19.43
C LEU A 265 13.82 -3.40 -18.59
N VAL A 266 12.63 -3.09 -19.12
CA VAL A 266 11.35 -3.33 -18.43
C VAL A 266 11.05 -4.81 -18.40
N ARG A 267 11.32 -5.52 -19.50
CA ARG A 267 11.11 -6.96 -19.63
C ARG A 267 11.98 -7.74 -18.66
N GLU A 268 13.28 -7.44 -18.63
CA GLU A 268 14.25 -7.99 -17.68
C GLU A 268 13.83 -7.69 -16.23
N ALA A 269 13.35 -6.46 -15.97
CA ALA A 269 12.89 -6.09 -14.64
C ALA A 269 11.62 -6.83 -14.18
N LEU A 270 10.83 -7.37 -15.10
CA LEU A 270 9.62 -8.13 -14.81
C LEU A 270 9.85 -9.65 -14.89
N LEU A 271 11.01 -10.08 -15.39
CA LEU A 271 11.34 -11.49 -15.58
C LEU A 271 11.39 -12.22 -14.24
N GLY A 272 10.62 -13.30 -14.13
CA GLY A 272 10.52 -14.08 -12.90
C GLY A 272 9.84 -13.35 -11.74
N MET A 273 9.20 -12.20 -11.99
CA MET A 273 8.52 -11.45 -10.94
C MET A 273 7.44 -12.33 -10.30
N PRO A 274 7.43 -12.47 -8.97
CA PRO A 274 6.51 -13.37 -8.31
C PRO A 274 5.07 -12.86 -8.36
N HIS A 275 4.16 -13.75 -8.77
CA HIS A 275 2.71 -13.56 -8.72
C HIS A 275 2.12 -13.84 -7.32
N THR A 276 2.89 -13.59 -6.26
CA THR A 276 2.64 -14.15 -4.92
C THR A 276 1.70 -13.33 -4.04
N ASN A 277 1.30 -12.13 -4.45
CA ASN A 277 0.51 -11.21 -3.60
C ASN A 277 -1.00 -11.44 -3.62
N SER A 278 -1.46 -12.66 -3.89
CA SER A 278 -2.86 -13.00 -3.68
C SER A 278 -3.10 -13.35 -2.21
N ARG A 279 -3.96 -12.59 -1.52
CA ARG A 279 -4.63 -13.13 -0.33
C ARG A 279 -5.34 -14.41 -0.72
N PHE A 280 -5.18 -15.45 0.08
CA PHE A 280 -5.85 -16.71 -0.16
C PHE A 280 -7.36 -16.48 -0.23
N SER A 281 -7.97 -16.89 -1.33
CA SER A 281 -9.41 -16.81 -1.56
C SER A 281 -9.90 -18.19 -1.93
N ASN A 282 -11.00 -18.61 -1.30
CA ASN A 282 -11.66 -19.87 -1.60
C ASN A 282 -12.55 -19.77 -2.86
N LYS A 283 -12.68 -18.56 -3.42
CA LYS A 283 -13.53 -18.24 -4.56
C LYS A 283 -12.74 -17.55 -5.66
N LYS A 284 -13.13 -17.79 -6.92
CA LYS A 284 -12.61 -16.98 -8.03
C LYS A 284 -13.23 -15.59 -7.95
N TRP A 285 -12.57 -14.60 -8.54
CA TRP A 285 -13.00 -13.20 -8.40
C TRP A 285 -14.39 -12.96 -9.00
N PHE A 286 -14.80 -13.71 -10.04
CA PHE A 286 -16.11 -13.53 -10.67
C PHE A 286 -17.26 -14.05 -9.78
N ASP A 287 -17.01 -15.06 -8.93
CA ASP A 287 -18.00 -15.60 -7.96
C ASP A 287 -18.36 -14.62 -6.82
N TYR A 288 -17.80 -13.40 -6.85
CA TYR A 288 -18.17 -12.31 -5.94
C TYR A 288 -19.23 -11.37 -6.53
N PHE A 289 -19.44 -11.40 -7.85
CA PHE A 289 -20.35 -10.50 -8.56
C PHE A 289 -21.74 -11.10 -8.81
N ASP A 290 -22.00 -12.31 -8.30
CA ASP A 290 -23.29 -13.02 -8.34
C ASP A 290 -24.42 -12.29 -7.59
#